data_AF-A0A1C6TYD6-F1
#
_entry.id   AF-A0A1C6TYD6-F1
#
_cell.length_a   1.000
_cell.length_b   1.000
_cell.length_c   1.000
_cell.angle_alpha   90.00
_cell.angle_beta   90.00
_cell.angle_gamma   90.00
#
_symmetry.space_group_name_H-M   'P 1'
#
loop_
_entity.id
_entity.type
_entity.pdbx_description
1 polymer ?
#
loop_
_entity_poly.entity_id
_entity_poly.type
_entity_poly.pdbx_seq_one_letter_code
_entity_poly.pdbx_strand_id
1 'polypeptide(L)'
;MINAVSAWGSPNRIGANETRFVCGPDVPNDGHYVATVSSPDAYEFAAGATAQLFVGVQTQDVTVDVLLQHINTCTQNPNSMKPYSCYGNMYDLTLDASGKITQIRELYHP
;
A
#
# COMPACT_ATOMS: atom_id res chain seq x y z
N MET A 1 -6.27 5.33 3.61
CA MET A 1 -5.19 5.04 2.64
C MET A 1 -3.85 5.20 3.33
N ILE A 2 -2.88 4.41 2.92
CA ILE A 2 -1.48 4.54 3.32
C ILE A 2 -0.56 4.61 2.09
N ASN A 3 0.62 5.19 2.29
CA ASN A 3 1.78 4.97 1.42
C ASN A 3 2.70 3.98 2.15
N ALA A 4 2.80 2.75 1.65
CA ALA A 4 3.65 1.72 2.25
C ALA A 4 5.11 1.99 1.85
N VAL A 5 5.95 2.29 2.84
CA VAL A 5 7.36 2.66 2.60
C VAL A 5 8.30 1.49 2.80
N SER A 6 7.88 0.42 3.49
CA SER A 6 8.64 -0.83 3.65
C SER A 6 7.80 -1.93 4.28
N ALA A 7 8.09 -3.20 3.95
CA ALA A 7 7.65 -4.32 4.79
C ALA A 7 8.67 -4.47 5.93
N TRP A 8 8.36 -3.92 7.10
CA TRP A 8 9.30 -3.83 8.22
C TRP A 8 9.65 -5.21 8.80
N GLY A 9 10.69 -5.87 8.29
CA GLY A 9 11.51 -6.87 8.99
C GLY A 9 10.82 -8.04 9.72
N SER A 10 9.52 -8.29 9.49
CA SER A 10 8.77 -9.44 9.99
C SER A 10 7.73 -9.86 8.95
N PRO A 11 7.31 -11.13 8.92
CA PRO A 11 6.44 -11.68 7.87
C PRO A 11 4.98 -11.22 7.95
N ASN A 12 4.65 -10.30 8.86
CA ASN A 12 3.27 -9.95 9.18
C ASN A 12 3.06 -8.48 9.54
N ARG A 13 3.96 -7.58 9.10
CA ARG A 13 3.77 -6.14 9.28
C ARG A 13 4.36 -5.31 8.15
N ILE A 14 3.78 -4.12 7.97
CA ILE A 14 4.27 -3.10 7.07
C ILE A 14 4.51 -1.80 7.82
N GLY A 15 5.50 -1.04 7.40
CA GLY A 15 5.66 0.35 7.79
C GLY A 15 5.08 1.24 6.71
N ALA A 16 4.18 2.14 7.10
CA ALA A 16 3.49 2.99 6.16
C ALA A 16 3.19 4.36 6.75
N ASN A 17 3.17 5.38 5.89
CA ASN A 17 2.68 6.70 6.26
C ASN A 17 1.18 6.75 5.98
N GLU A 18 0.39 7.22 6.93
CA GLU A 18 -0.97 7.62 6.64
C GLU A 18 -0.98 8.72 5.57
N THR A 19 -1.94 8.65 4.66
CA THR A 19 -2.09 9.67 3.62
C THR A 19 -3.46 10.29 3.67
N ARG A 20 -3.54 11.56 3.27
CA ARG A 20 -4.81 12.27 3.03
C ARG A 20 -4.86 12.75 1.59
N PHE A 21 -6.04 12.68 0.98
CA PHE A 21 -6.28 13.30 -0.31
C PHE A 21 -6.29 14.81 -0.14
N VAL A 22 -5.55 15.52 -0.98
CA VAL A 22 -5.57 16.98 -1.07
C VAL A 22 -5.95 17.39 -2.48
N CYS A 23 -6.92 18.30 -2.57
CA CYS A 23 -7.36 18.94 -3.80
C CYS A 23 -7.51 20.44 -3.56
N GLY A 24 -7.29 21.26 -4.60
CA GLY A 24 -7.39 22.72 -4.51
C GLY A 24 -6.84 23.44 -5.74
N PRO A 25 -7.09 24.75 -5.89
CA PRO A 25 -6.69 25.53 -7.07
C PRO A 25 -5.17 25.59 -7.29
N ASP A 26 -4.38 25.34 -6.24
CA ASP A 26 -2.91 25.33 -6.27
C ASP A 26 -2.32 23.91 -6.38
N VAL A 27 -3.15 22.88 -6.59
CA VAL A 27 -2.71 21.49 -6.75
C VAL A 27 -2.78 21.09 -8.23
N PRO A 28 -1.64 20.84 -8.90
CA PRO A 28 -1.65 20.38 -10.28
C PRO A 28 -2.33 19.01 -10.40
N ASN A 29 -3.12 18.81 -11.47
CA ASN A 29 -3.75 17.52 -11.85
C ASN A 29 -4.74 16.94 -10.83
N ASP A 30 -5.88 17.60 -10.59
CA ASP A 30 -7.10 17.07 -9.95
C ASP A 30 -7.01 16.51 -8.51
N GLY A 31 -5.85 16.62 -7.86
CA GLY A 31 -5.63 16.25 -6.47
C GLY A 31 -4.71 15.02 -6.32
N HIS A 32 -4.00 14.95 -5.20
CA HIS A 32 -3.07 13.85 -4.92
C HIS A 32 -3.09 13.49 -3.44
N TYR A 33 -2.46 12.37 -3.09
CA TYR A 33 -2.31 11.94 -1.71
C TYR A 33 -0.98 12.42 -1.14
N VAL A 34 -1.04 13.10 0.01
CA VAL A 34 0.14 13.51 0.77
C VAL A 34 0.20 12.74 2.08
N ALA A 35 1.41 12.39 2.50
CA ALA A 35 1.64 11.83 3.83
C ALA A 35 1.19 12.83 4.90
N THR A 36 0.42 12.37 5.89
CA THR A 36 -0.04 13.19 7.02
C THR A 36 1.02 13.29 8.11
N VAL A 37 1.93 12.31 8.16
CA VAL A 37 3.04 12.21 9.10
C VAL A 37 4.34 11.95 8.36
N SER A 38 5.45 12.42 8.92
CA SER A 38 6.79 12.28 8.33
C SER A 38 7.50 10.96 8.70
N SER A 39 6.97 10.21 9.67
CA SER A 39 7.52 8.92 10.11
C SER A 39 6.50 7.83 9.86
N PRO A 40 6.91 6.68 9.28
CA PRO A 40 6.00 5.58 9.05
C PRO A 40 5.63 4.87 10.36
N ASP A 41 4.36 4.53 10.49
CA ASP A 41 3.83 3.71 11.56
C ASP A 41 3.82 2.22 11.16
N ALA A 42 3.87 1.34 12.15
CA ALA A 42 3.81 -0.10 11.95
C ALA A 42 2.36 -0.59 11.99
N TYR A 43 1.95 -1.30 10.94
CA TYR A 43 0.65 -1.96 10.84
C TYR A 43 0.82 -3.46 10.78
N GLU A 44 0.13 -4.17 11.68
CA GLU A 44 0.12 -5.64 11.72
C GLU A 44 -1.05 -6.23 10.94
N PHE A 45 -0.85 -7.40 10.33
CA PHE A 45 -1.94 -8.17 9.74
C PHE A 45 -2.72 -8.96 10.80
N ALA A 46 -4.04 -8.99 10.67
CA ALA A 46 -4.89 -9.94 11.36
C ALA A 46 -4.70 -11.36 10.77
N ALA A 47 -5.05 -12.38 11.55
CA ALA A 47 -5.04 -13.75 11.04
C ALA A 47 -6.06 -13.88 9.88
N GLY A 48 -5.62 -14.43 8.75
CA GLY A 48 -6.46 -14.60 7.56
C GLY A 48 -6.68 -13.31 6.75
N ALA A 49 -5.86 -12.28 6.97
CA ALA A 49 -5.93 -11.05 6.17
C ALA A 49 -5.76 -11.34 4.67
N THR A 50 -6.49 -10.59 3.86
CA THR A 50 -6.47 -10.72 2.39
C THR A 50 -5.71 -9.55 1.76
N ALA A 51 -5.09 -9.82 0.60
CA ALA A 51 -4.35 -8.82 -0.14
C ALA A 51 -4.73 -8.84 -1.63
N GLN A 52 -4.81 -7.67 -2.24
CA GLN A 52 -5.08 -7.50 -3.67
C GLN A 52 -4.06 -6.58 -4.32
N LEU A 53 -3.50 -7.03 -5.45
CA LEU A 53 -2.55 -6.26 -6.26
C LEU A 53 -3.07 -6.07 -7.69
N PHE A 54 -2.65 -5.01 -8.36
CA PHE A 54 -2.97 -4.82 -9.76
C PHE A 54 -2.03 -5.61 -10.67
N VAL A 55 -2.62 -6.22 -11.70
CA VAL A 55 -1.95 -6.77 -12.89
C VAL A 55 -2.49 -5.99 -14.09
N GLY A 56 -1.76 -4.96 -14.49
CA GLY A 56 -2.32 -3.95 -15.39
C GLY A 56 -3.50 -3.23 -14.75
N VAL A 57 -4.69 -3.29 -15.37
CA VAL A 57 -5.92 -2.63 -14.86
C VAL A 57 -6.83 -3.55 -14.06
N GLN A 58 -6.47 -4.83 -13.90
CA GLN A 58 -7.25 -5.81 -13.14
C GLN A 58 -6.61 -6.06 -11.78
N THR A 59 -7.41 -6.38 -10.77
CA THR A 59 -6.90 -6.80 -9.46
C THR A 59 -6.89 -8.32 -9.33
N GLN A 60 -5.88 -8.84 -8.64
CA GLN A 60 -5.73 -10.25 -8.31
C GLN A 60 -5.52 -10.41 -6.80
N ASP A 61 -6.18 -11.41 -6.22
CA ASP A 61 -5.95 -11.82 -4.83
C ASP A 61 -4.57 -12.48 -4.70
N VAL A 62 -3.82 -12.08 -3.69
CA VAL A 62 -2.49 -12.58 -3.39
C VAL A 62 -2.35 -12.89 -1.90
N THR A 63 -1.31 -13.67 -1.54
CA THR A 63 -0.96 -13.89 -0.14
C THR A 63 -0.31 -12.65 0.46
N VAL A 64 -0.33 -12.53 1.79
CA VAL A 64 0.41 -11.49 2.51
C VAL A 64 1.90 -11.53 2.15
N ASP A 65 2.50 -12.72 2.02
CA ASP A 65 3.91 -12.85 1.63
C ASP A 65 4.22 -12.22 0.26
N VAL A 66 3.36 -12.46 -0.74
CA VAL A 66 3.51 -11.86 -2.09
C VAL A 66 3.37 -10.34 -2.02
N LEU A 67 2.43 -9.83 -1.22
CA LEU A 67 2.28 -8.40 -0.97
C LEU A 67 3.52 -7.79 -0.31
N LEU A 68 4.10 -8.44 0.71
CA LEU A 68 5.30 -7.91 1.38
C LEU A 68 6.49 -7.86 0.42
N GLN A 69 6.65 -8.89 -0.41
CA GLN A 69 7.63 -8.89 -1.49
C GLN A 69 7.36 -7.75 -2.49
N HIS A 70 6.09 -7.54 -2.85
CA HIS A 70 5.67 -6.48 -3.74
C HIS A 70 6.05 -5.10 -3.21
N ILE A 71 5.66 -4.77 -1.98
CA ILE A 71 5.98 -3.49 -1.32
C ILE A 71 7.49 -3.23 -1.35
N ASN A 72 8.30 -4.22 -0.93
CA ASN A 72 9.76 -4.09 -0.90
C ASN A 72 10.35 -3.89 -2.31
N THR A 73 9.87 -4.67 -3.28
CA THR A 73 10.36 -4.61 -4.66
C THR A 73 9.98 -3.27 -5.29
N CYS A 74 8.75 -2.81 -5.14
CA CYS A 74 8.30 -1.53 -5.69
C CYS A 74 8.99 -0.32 -5.06
N THR A 75 9.40 -0.40 -3.79
CA THR A 75 10.20 0.67 -3.14
C THR A 75 11.62 0.74 -3.70
N GLN A 76 12.23 -0.40 -4.06
CA GLN A 76 13.63 -0.47 -4.48
C GLN A 76 13.82 -0.42 -6.00
N ASN A 77 12.95 -1.11 -6.75
CA ASN A 77 13.00 -1.26 -8.19
C ASN A 77 11.57 -1.46 -8.76
N PRO A 78 10.82 -0.37 -8.99
CA PRO A 78 9.42 -0.43 -9.41
C PRO A 78 9.17 -1.11 -10.77
N ASN A 79 10.21 -1.35 -11.57
CA ASN A 79 10.08 -2.00 -12.88
C ASN A 79 10.26 -3.53 -12.83
N SER A 80 10.68 -4.10 -11.69
CA SER A 80 11.03 -5.53 -11.62
C SER A 80 9.89 -6.46 -11.22
N MET A 81 8.76 -5.95 -10.71
CA MET A 81 7.71 -6.79 -10.13
C MET A 81 6.63 -7.25 -11.13
N LYS A 82 7.01 -7.62 -12.36
CA LYS A 82 6.04 -8.16 -13.32
C LYS A 82 5.47 -9.51 -12.84
N PRO A 83 4.16 -9.78 -13.00
CA PRO A 83 3.18 -9.01 -13.78
C PRO A 83 2.46 -7.90 -12.98
N TYR A 84 2.81 -7.70 -11.72
CA TYR A 84 2.18 -6.71 -10.87
C TYR A 84 2.64 -5.28 -11.20
N SER A 85 1.75 -4.33 -11.02
CA SER A 85 2.02 -2.90 -11.18
C SER A 85 2.61 -2.33 -9.89
N CYS A 86 3.43 -1.27 -9.96
CA CYS A 86 3.92 -0.55 -8.78
C CYS A 86 3.32 0.86 -8.75
N TYR A 87 2.04 0.98 -8.38
CA TYR A 87 1.30 2.27 -8.41
C TYR A 87 1.64 3.17 -7.22
N GLY A 88 2.92 3.55 -7.12
CA GLY A 88 3.43 4.46 -6.09
C GLY A 88 3.42 3.88 -4.67
N ASN A 89 3.25 2.55 -4.55
CA ASN A 89 3.10 1.86 -3.27
C ASN A 89 1.99 2.44 -2.38
N MET A 90 0.88 2.85 -3.01
CA MET A 90 -0.31 3.30 -2.31
C MET A 90 -1.29 2.15 -2.11
N TYR A 91 -1.85 2.06 -0.91
CA TYR A 91 -2.76 0.98 -0.56
C TYR A 91 -3.93 1.50 0.28
N ASP A 92 -5.11 0.94 0.02
CA ASP A 92 -6.27 1.06 0.90
C ASP A 92 -6.27 -0.10 1.91
N LEU A 93 -6.56 0.25 3.17
CA LEU A 93 -6.60 -0.69 4.28
C LEU A 93 -7.99 -0.75 4.88
N THR A 94 -8.41 -1.95 5.26
CA THR A 94 -9.47 -2.18 6.24
C THR A 94 -8.82 -2.69 7.51
N LEU A 95 -9.13 -2.06 8.64
CA LEU A 95 -8.62 -2.42 9.96
C LEU A 95 -9.73 -3.04 10.82
N ASP A 96 -9.38 -3.98 11.69
CA ASP A 96 -10.26 -4.43 12.77
C ASP A 96 -10.29 -3.43 13.94
N ALA A 97 -11.10 -3.73 14.96
CA ALA A 97 -11.25 -2.89 16.16
C ALA A 97 -9.96 -2.78 17.00
N SER A 98 -8.97 -3.66 16.78
CA SER A 98 -7.66 -3.62 17.41
C SER A 98 -6.61 -2.91 16.55
N GLY A 99 -6.99 -2.37 15.39
CA GLY A 99 -6.10 -1.69 14.46
C GLY A 99 -5.30 -2.61 13.55
N LYS A 100 -5.63 -3.91 13.46
CA LYS A 100 -4.93 -4.86 12.57
C LYS A 100 -5.55 -4.90 11.19
N ILE A 101 -4.72 -5.02 10.16
CA ILE A 101 -5.14 -5.10 8.76
C ILE A 101 -5.89 -6.41 8.52
N THR A 102 -7.16 -6.31 8.13
CA THR A 102 -7.98 -7.45 7.68
C THR A 102 -8.02 -7.55 6.16
N GLN A 103 -7.89 -6.42 5.47
CA GLN A 103 -7.79 -6.35 4.02
C GLN A 103 -6.84 -5.23 3.61
N ILE A 104 -6.04 -5.48 2.58
CA ILE A 104 -5.22 -4.47 1.92
C ILE A 104 -5.34 -4.60 0.40
N ARG A 105 -5.48 -3.47 -0.28
CA ARG A 105 -5.62 -3.42 -1.73
C ARG A 105 -4.74 -2.31 -2.29
N GLU A 106 -3.95 -2.63 -3.31
CA GLU A 106 -3.21 -1.60 -4.04
C GLU A 106 -4.19 -0.58 -4.64
N LEU A 107 -3.84 0.69 -4.55
CA LEU A 107 -4.59 1.77 -5.17
C LEU A 107 -4.14 1.93 -6.62
N TYR A 108 -5.09 1.95 -7.54
CA TYR A 108 -4.79 2.28 -8.92
C TYR A 108 -4.34 3.74 -9.03
N HIS A 109 -3.17 3.97 -9.61
CA HIS A 109 -2.71 5.31 -9.96
C HIS A 109 -1.87 5.26 -11.25
N PRO A 110 -2.45 5.58 -12.41
CA PRO A 110 -1.74 5.58 -13.68
C PRO A 110 -0.66 6.67 -13.76
#